data_AF-A0A6C0HAI9-F1
#
_entry.id   AF-A0A6C0HAI9-F1
#
_cell.length_a   1.000
_cell.length_b   1.000
_cell.length_c   1.000
_cell.angle_alpha   90.00
_cell.angle_beta   90.00
_cell.angle_gamma   90.00
#
_symmetry.space_group_name_H-M   'P 1'
#
loop_
_entity.id
_entity.type
_entity.pdbx_description
1 polymer ?
#
loop_
_entity_poly.entity_id
_entity_poly.type
_entity_poly.pdbx_seq_one_letter_code
_entity_poly.pdbx_strand_id
1 'polypeptide(L)'
;MTSVDDEWENFINMQHNNKTVKPNNTKHINTNDSVGNCVDNNISLVSRPVCDDLYISTKTKVLFLNQEIDIHNIFWKIPIIDYWAPKEGIVKKQMKIVSKNKEEFEEYQSKLEGIKYYVENIIKQIDNPTARRIKFKDERKITVGLSKKDIMNYRGKIKNAFYNCFAMIFRFEYMNEFREIHVKVFNTGKLEIPGILNTQLLDIVKSMIIQYIQPHLETPLEFLDNNTEDNVLINSNFNCGFYINREKLHSILRSEKYRIESAYDPCSYPGVKCKYYFNNELGFDKNLQTGNVSLTDRTMKMNELDDNVKYTEVSFMIFRTGSCLIVGNCNEKILMFIYDFIKEVLYNEYPLINIVNDEPPAKEKKTKLRKKEIFVSQHYYSQTVIKCA
;
A
#
# COMPACT_ATOMS: atom_id res chain seq x y z
N MET A 1 2.96 19.00 11.54
CA MET A 1 1.95 18.91 10.48
C MET A 1 1.96 20.31 9.98
N THR A 2 2.34 20.51 8.71
CA THR A 2 2.03 21.79 8.10
C THR A 2 0.51 21.87 8.07
N SER A 3 -0.05 22.81 8.83
CA SER A 3 -1.48 23.15 8.78
C SER A 3 -1.84 23.53 7.34
N VAL A 4 -3.13 23.46 6.97
CA VAL A 4 -3.61 24.13 5.76
C VAL A 4 -3.25 25.62 5.80
N ASP A 5 -3.15 26.18 7.01
CA ASP A 5 -2.65 27.54 7.24
C ASP A 5 -1.17 27.71 6.87
N ASP A 6 -0.33 26.67 7.06
CA ASP A 6 1.10 26.72 6.71
C ASP A 6 1.30 26.60 5.19
N GLU A 7 0.40 25.92 4.48
CA GLU A 7 0.39 25.89 3.00
C GLU A 7 -0.09 27.23 2.43
N TRP A 8 -1.03 27.89 3.10
CA TRP A 8 -1.49 29.23 2.72
C TRP A 8 -0.40 30.29 3.03
N GLU A 9 0.24 30.29 4.20
CA GLU A 9 1.32 31.25 4.47
C GLU A 9 2.46 31.17 3.44
N ASN A 10 2.82 29.97 2.98
CA ASN A 10 3.82 29.80 1.93
C ASN A 10 3.38 30.37 0.57
N PHE A 11 2.10 30.27 0.23
CA PHE A 11 1.56 30.85 -1.00
C PHE A 11 1.47 32.40 -0.94
N ILE A 12 1.13 32.99 0.21
CA ILE A 12 1.21 34.46 0.41
C ILE A 12 2.66 34.95 0.27
N ASN A 13 3.61 34.25 0.88
CA ASN A 13 5.03 34.64 0.88
C ASN A 13 5.68 34.57 -0.52
N MET A 14 5.21 33.68 -1.41
CA MET A 14 5.67 33.65 -2.80
C MET A 14 5.24 34.88 -3.62
N GLN A 15 4.13 35.55 -3.27
CA GLN A 15 3.68 36.73 -4.01
C GLN A 15 4.37 38.03 -3.56
N HIS A 16 4.86 38.10 -2.32
CA HIS A 16 5.53 39.29 -1.78
C HIS A 16 6.99 39.45 -2.25
N ASN A 17 7.65 38.38 -2.72
CA ASN A 17 9.01 38.45 -3.25
C ASN A 17 9.12 38.97 -4.70
N ASN A 18 7.99 39.27 -5.35
CA ASN A 18 7.95 39.90 -6.67
C ASN A 18 7.63 41.39 -6.58
N LYS A 19 8.43 42.17 -5.84
CA LYS A 19 8.47 43.62 -6.03
C LYS A 19 9.90 44.19 -6.01
N THR A 20 10.20 44.84 -7.13
CA THR A 20 11.15 45.95 -7.36
C THR A 20 12.64 45.65 -7.46
N VAL A 21 13.11 45.50 -8.71
CA VAL A 21 14.38 46.11 -9.14
C VAL A 21 14.07 47.05 -10.31
N LYS A 22 14.33 48.34 -10.11
CA LYS A 22 14.19 49.41 -11.11
C LYS A 22 15.28 49.30 -12.19
N PRO A 23 15.04 49.74 -13.44
CA PRO A 23 16.05 49.76 -14.48
C PRO A 23 16.88 51.05 -14.38
N ASN A 24 18.20 50.95 -14.51
CA ASN A 24 19.04 52.11 -14.79
C ASN A 24 20.00 51.81 -15.94
N ASN A 25 19.97 52.75 -16.90
CA ASN A 25 21.00 53.16 -17.84
C ASN A 25 21.26 52.34 -19.12
N THR A 26 20.56 52.82 -20.16
CA THR A 26 20.99 53.00 -21.55
C THR A 26 22.46 53.39 -21.72
N LYS A 27 23.16 52.65 -22.60
CA LYS A 27 24.11 53.21 -23.58
C LYS A 27 23.96 52.46 -24.91
N HIS A 28 23.54 53.19 -25.94
CA HIS A 28 23.67 52.80 -27.36
C HIS A 28 25.16 52.75 -27.76
N ILE A 29 25.52 51.84 -28.67
CA ILE A 29 26.29 52.09 -29.91
C ILE A 29 26.25 50.82 -30.81
N ASN A 30 25.58 51.01 -31.95
CA ASN A 30 25.74 50.53 -33.34
C ASN A 30 26.59 49.30 -33.75
N THR A 31 25.89 48.37 -34.43
CA THR A 31 26.09 47.79 -35.80
C THR A 31 27.47 47.36 -36.31
N ASN A 32 27.66 46.05 -36.56
CA ASN A 32 27.77 45.40 -37.90
C ASN A 32 28.57 44.08 -37.84
N ASP A 33 28.06 43.08 -38.58
CA ASP A 33 28.70 41.94 -39.24
C ASP A 33 29.80 41.15 -38.52
N SER A 34 29.55 39.86 -38.27
CA SER A 34 30.18 38.78 -39.05
C SER A 34 29.80 37.38 -38.53
N VAL A 35 29.52 36.50 -39.48
CA VAL A 35 29.32 35.07 -39.33
C VAL A 35 30.60 34.44 -38.77
N GLY A 36 30.48 33.68 -37.67
CA GLY A 36 31.59 32.92 -37.09
C GLY A 36 31.08 31.85 -36.13
N ASN A 37 31.18 30.59 -36.55
CA ASN A 37 30.89 29.39 -35.78
C ASN A 37 31.51 29.41 -34.37
N CYS A 38 30.71 29.12 -33.35
CA CYS A 38 31.16 28.36 -32.19
C CYS A 38 30.01 27.46 -31.73
N VAL A 39 30.16 26.17 -32.02
CA VAL A 39 29.38 25.09 -31.42
C VAL A 39 29.92 24.93 -30.01
N ASP A 40 29.27 25.56 -29.04
CA ASP A 40 29.54 25.29 -27.62
C ASP A 40 28.93 23.94 -27.24
N ASN A 41 29.69 22.87 -27.51
CA ASN A 41 29.52 21.53 -26.96
C ASN A 41 29.92 21.51 -25.48
N ASN A 42 29.23 22.29 -24.63
CA ASN A 42 29.28 22.14 -23.18
C ASN A 42 27.94 21.60 -22.69
N ILE A 43 27.65 20.35 -23.05
CA ILE A 43 26.72 19.54 -22.25
C ILE A 43 27.43 19.30 -20.92
N SER A 44 27.10 20.12 -19.92
CA SER A 44 27.47 19.87 -18.55
C SER A 44 27.09 18.42 -18.22
N LEU A 45 28.05 17.62 -17.77
CA LEU A 45 27.81 16.32 -17.14
C LEU A 45 26.98 16.55 -15.88
N VAL A 46 25.66 16.69 -16.04
CA VAL A 46 24.72 16.70 -14.92
C VAL A 46 24.87 15.34 -14.26
N SER A 47 25.47 15.29 -13.07
CA SER A 47 25.58 14.05 -12.30
C SER A 47 24.18 13.52 -12.06
N ARG A 48 23.85 12.39 -12.69
CA ARG A 48 22.51 11.79 -12.56
C ARG A 48 22.38 11.22 -11.14
N PRO A 49 21.26 11.45 -10.45
CA PRO A 49 21.01 10.85 -9.14
C PRO A 49 21.00 9.32 -9.25
N VAL A 50 21.56 8.66 -8.24
CA VAL A 50 21.55 7.21 -8.13
C VAL A 50 20.30 6.79 -7.35
N CYS A 51 19.61 5.77 -7.81
CA CYS A 51 18.47 5.21 -7.10
C CYS A 51 18.92 4.47 -5.83
N ASP A 52 18.13 4.57 -4.77
CA ASP A 52 18.30 3.78 -3.55
C ASP A 52 18.12 2.28 -3.85
N ASP A 53 18.71 1.45 -2.99
CA ASP A 53 18.47 0.01 -2.96
C ASP A 53 16.99 -0.31 -2.71
N LEU A 54 16.53 -1.43 -3.26
CA LEU A 54 15.16 -1.89 -3.07
C LEU A 54 14.93 -2.33 -1.62
N TYR A 55 13.99 -1.68 -0.93
CA TYR A 55 13.56 -2.05 0.41
C TYR A 55 12.25 -2.83 0.38
N ILE A 56 12.29 -4.11 0.75
CA ILE A 56 11.09 -4.94 0.92
C ILE A 56 10.42 -4.59 2.25
N SER A 57 9.27 -3.90 2.16
CA SER A 57 8.55 -3.43 3.34
C SER A 57 7.68 -4.50 4.00
N THR A 58 7.11 -5.42 3.22
CA THR A 58 6.27 -6.51 3.72
C THR A 58 6.21 -7.64 2.68
N LYS A 59 6.33 -8.89 3.14
CA LYS A 59 5.98 -10.10 2.40
C LYS A 59 4.67 -10.65 2.99
N THR A 60 3.66 -10.90 2.17
CA THR A 60 2.35 -11.39 2.60
C THR A 60 2.12 -12.77 2.03
N LYS A 61 1.92 -13.77 2.90
CA LYS A 61 1.59 -15.12 2.43
C LYS A 61 0.11 -15.15 2.03
N VAL A 62 -0.15 -15.64 0.84
CA VAL A 62 -1.49 -15.84 0.30
C VAL A 62 -1.82 -17.32 0.39
N LEU A 63 -2.95 -17.63 1.02
CA LEU A 63 -3.46 -18.99 1.17
C LEU A 63 -4.89 -19.07 0.61
N PHE A 64 -5.35 -20.28 0.32
CA PHE A 64 -6.70 -20.53 -0.14
C PHE A 64 -7.33 -21.64 0.70
N LEU A 65 -8.60 -21.45 1.02
CA LEU A 65 -9.45 -22.46 1.63
C LEU A 65 -10.13 -23.27 0.54
N ASN A 66 -10.56 -24.48 0.89
CA ASN A 66 -11.31 -25.37 0.02
C ASN A 66 -12.72 -24.87 -0.35
N GLN A 67 -13.17 -23.74 0.21
CA GLN A 67 -14.51 -23.20 0.01
C GLN A 67 -14.61 -21.69 0.24
N GLU A 68 -15.70 -21.10 -0.26
CA GLU A 68 -16.09 -19.72 0.01
C GLU A 68 -16.53 -19.52 1.47
N ILE A 69 -16.43 -18.28 1.93
CA ILE A 69 -16.71 -17.88 3.31
C ILE A 69 -17.80 -16.83 3.33
N ASP A 70 -18.90 -17.13 4.02
CA ASP A 70 -19.91 -16.14 4.36
C ASP A 70 -19.38 -15.18 5.44
N ILE A 71 -18.66 -14.17 4.95
CA ILE A 71 -18.03 -13.15 5.77
C ILE A 71 -19.04 -12.36 6.62
N HIS A 72 -20.29 -12.22 6.16
CA HIS A 72 -21.29 -11.43 6.86
C HIS A 72 -21.79 -12.14 8.10
N ASN A 73 -22.04 -13.45 8.01
CA ASN A 73 -22.47 -14.24 9.16
C ASN A 73 -21.31 -14.60 10.08
N ILE A 74 -20.18 -15.06 9.52
CA ILE A 74 -19.03 -15.52 10.31
C ILE A 74 -18.43 -14.38 11.12
N PHE A 75 -18.32 -13.17 10.56
CA PHE A 75 -17.76 -12.02 11.25
C PHE A 75 -18.43 -11.78 12.62
N TRP A 76 -19.77 -11.89 12.71
CA TRP A 76 -20.48 -11.66 13.97
C TRP A 76 -20.36 -12.82 14.95
N LYS A 77 -20.37 -14.07 14.45
CA LYS A 77 -20.28 -15.28 15.28
C LYS A 77 -18.92 -15.46 15.95
N ILE A 78 -17.85 -14.96 15.33
CA ILE A 78 -16.49 -15.08 15.86
C ILE A 78 -16.35 -14.34 17.21
N PRO A 79 -15.93 -15.02 18.29
CA PRO A 79 -15.75 -14.40 19.60
C PRO A 79 -14.47 -13.57 19.65
N ILE A 80 -14.47 -12.54 20.51
CA ILE A 80 -13.27 -11.74 20.83
C ILE A 80 -12.92 -11.89 22.30
N ILE A 81 -11.63 -12.03 22.57
CA ILE A 81 -11.09 -12.03 23.92
C ILE A 81 -10.83 -10.61 24.41
N ASP A 82 -11.05 -10.38 25.70
CA ASP A 82 -10.68 -9.11 26.32
C ASP A 82 -9.15 -8.95 26.30
N TYR A 83 -8.67 -7.79 25.83
CA TYR A 83 -7.25 -7.60 25.54
C TYR A 83 -6.32 -7.79 26.75
N TRP A 84 -6.80 -7.43 27.95
CA TRP A 84 -6.04 -7.52 29.20
C TRP A 84 -5.83 -8.97 29.67
N ALA A 85 -6.63 -9.92 29.17
CA ALA A 85 -6.51 -11.32 29.56
C ALA A 85 -5.28 -11.98 28.89
N PRO A 86 -4.39 -12.62 29.66
CA PRO A 86 -3.22 -13.31 29.13
C PRO A 86 -3.61 -14.68 28.57
N LYS A 87 -4.42 -14.69 27.51
CA LYS A 87 -4.86 -15.90 26.83
C LYS A 87 -4.77 -15.74 25.32
N GLU A 88 -4.69 -16.89 24.65
CA GLU A 88 -4.72 -16.96 23.19
C GLU A 88 -6.13 -16.71 22.65
N GLY A 89 -6.18 -16.25 21.40
CA GLY A 89 -7.41 -16.06 20.65
C GLY A 89 -7.47 -14.76 19.87
N ILE A 90 -8.66 -14.38 19.43
CA ILE A 90 -8.84 -13.21 18.58
C ILE A 90 -9.04 -11.97 19.44
N VAL A 91 -8.11 -11.02 19.37
CA VAL A 91 -8.14 -9.78 20.18
C VAL A 91 -8.88 -8.65 19.48
N LYS A 92 -8.98 -8.71 18.15
CA LYS A 92 -9.58 -7.66 17.33
C LYS A 92 -10.08 -8.21 16.00
N LYS A 93 -11.25 -7.73 15.56
CA LYS A 93 -11.80 -7.98 14.22
C LYS A 93 -12.31 -6.69 13.58
N GLN A 94 -12.19 -6.58 12.26
CA GLN A 94 -12.57 -5.39 11.50
C GLN A 94 -13.24 -5.78 10.19
N MET A 95 -14.29 -5.07 9.81
CA MET A 95 -14.97 -5.29 8.55
C MET A 95 -15.51 -3.97 7.99
N LYS A 96 -15.63 -3.89 6.66
CA LYS A 96 -16.43 -2.85 6.01
C LYS A 96 -17.86 -3.33 5.88
N ILE A 97 -18.80 -2.59 6.46
CA ILE A 97 -20.24 -2.82 6.34
C ILE A 97 -20.81 -1.82 5.35
N VAL A 98 -21.71 -2.31 4.49
CA VAL A 98 -22.42 -1.50 3.49
C VAL A 98 -23.90 -1.82 3.61
N SER A 99 -24.68 -0.85 4.05
CA SER A 99 -26.15 -0.93 4.10
C SER A 99 -26.74 -0.13 2.94
N LYS A 100 -27.60 -0.77 2.14
CA LYS A 100 -28.25 -0.20 0.95
C LYS A 100 -29.62 0.38 1.26
N ASN A 101 -30.23 -0.05 2.37
CA ASN A 101 -31.52 0.42 2.86
C ASN A 101 -31.46 0.59 4.38
N LYS A 102 -32.54 1.12 4.94
CA LYS A 102 -32.64 1.42 6.36
C LYS A 102 -32.80 0.15 7.18
N GLU A 103 -33.48 -0.88 6.66
CA GLU A 103 -33.65 -2.16 7.36
C GLU A 103 -32.30 -2.86 7.61
N GLU A 104 -31.42 -2.92 6.60
CA GLU A 104 -30.06 -3.47 6.71
C GLU A 104 -29.21 -2.68 7.72
N PHE A 105 -29.44 -1.38 7.84
CA PHE A 105 -28.76 -0.54 8.82
C PHE A 105 -29.26 -0.82 10.24
N GLU A 106 -30.57 -0.99 10.42
CA GLU A 106 -31.19 -1.34 11.70
C GLU A 106 -30.77 -2.75 12.16
N GLU A 107 -30.70 -3.73 11.25
CA GLU A 107 -30.16 -5.07 11.54
C GLU A 107 -28.68 -5.02 11.96
N TYR A 108 -27.89 -4.16 11.33
CA TYR A 108 -26.51 -3.94 11.74
C TYR A 108 -26.44 -3.33 13.16
N GLN A 109 -27.30 -2.35 13.47
CA GLN A 109 -27.33 -1.73 14.80
C GLN A 109 -27.70 -2.74 15.89
N SER A 110 -28.67 -3.63 15.65
CA SER A 110 -29.03 -4.66 16.63
C SER A 110 -27.90 -5.63 16.92
N LYS A 111 -27.04 -5.93 15.93
CA LYS A 111 -25.83 -6.76 16.12
C LYS A 111 -24.75 -6.10 16.98
N LEU A 112 -24.81 -4.79 17.21
CA LEU A 112 -23.89 -4.09 18.11
C LEU A 112 -24.30 -4.22 19.58
N GLU A 113 -25.56 -4.55 19.85
CA GLU A 113 -26.07 -4.74 21.19
C GLU A 113 -25.31 -5.88 21.89
N GLY A 114 -24.80 -5.61 23.10
CA GLY A 114 -24.02 -6.58 23.87
C GLY A 114 -22.51 -6.64 23.53
N ILE A 115 -22.04 -5.91 22.52
CA ILE A 115 -20.59 -5.81 22.24
C ILE A 115 -19.94 -4.84 23.23
N LYS A 116 -19.04 -5.36 24.08
CA LYS A 116 -18.36 -4.58 25.13
C LYS A 116 -17.60 -3.35 24.62
N TYR A 117 -16.86 -3.52 23.51
CA TYR A 117 -16.01 -2.47 22.97
C TYR A 117 -15.92 -2.56 21.46
N TYR A 118 -16.36 -1.48 20.80
CA TYR A 118 -16.24 -1.31 19.36
C TYR A 118 -16.03 0.16 18.98
N VAL A 119 -15.55 0.38 17.76
CA VAL A 119 -15.37 1.69 17.16
C VAL A 119 -15.93 1.65 15.73
N GLU A 120 -16.79 2.61 15.42
CA GLU A 120 -17.32 2.83 14.08
C GLU A 120 -16.63 4.01 13.41
N ASN A 121 -16.33 3.87 12.12
CA ASN A 121 -15.89 4.98 11.29
C ASN A 121 -16.75 5.06 10.03
N ILE A 122 -17.54 6.13 9.93
CA ILE A 122 -18.40 6.41 8.78
C ILE A 122 -17.52 6.82 7.60
N ILE A 123 -17.60 6.06 6.51
CA ILE A 123 -16.87 6.33 5.26
C ILE A 123 -17.76 7.14 4.32
N LYS A 124 -19.03 6.77 4.22
CA LYS A 124 -20.02 7.44 3.38
C LYS A 124 -21.41 7.24 3.98
N GLN A 125 -22.19 8.30 4.07
CA GLN A 125 -23.57 8.22 4.51
C GLN A 125 -24.43 9.09 3.61
N ILE A 126 -25.48 8.51 3.06
CA ILE A 126 -26.50 9.16 2.26
C ILE A 126 -27.84 8.69 2.82
N ASP A 127 -28.65 9.64 3.27
CA ASP A 127 -30.05 9.42 3.60
C ASP A 127 -30.84 10.57 2.99
N ASN A 128 -31.30 10.37 1.77
CA ASN A 128 -32.11 11.33 1.05
C ASN A 128 -33.21 10.62 0.25
N PRO A 129 -34.40 10.45 0.83
CA PRO A 129 -35.54 9.80 0.18
C PRO A 129 -35.94 10.45 -1.16
N THR A 130 -35.61 11.73 -1.36
CA THR A 130 -35.93 12.51 -2.56
C THR A 130 -34.89 12.38 -3.68
N ALA A 131 -33.74 11.75 -3.42
CA ALA A 131 -32.67 11.63 -4.39
C ALA A 131 -33.04 10.74 -5.59
N ARG A 132 -32.66 11.17 -6.80
CA ARG A 132 -33.00 10.50 -8.07
C ARG A 132 -32.32 9.14 -8.28
N ARG A 133 -31.13 8.91 -7.70
CA ARG A 133 -30.31 7.70 -7.93
C ARG A 133 -30.16 6.85 -6.67
N ILE A 134 -29.46 7.36 -5.66
CA ILE A 134 -29.17 6.64 -4.42
C ILE A 134 -29.94 7.32 -3.31
N LYS A 135 -31.01 6.67 -2.84
CA LYS A 135 -31.87 7.19 -1.77
C LYS A 135 -31.24 6.98 -0.39
N PHE A 136 -30.70 5.78 -0.16
CA PHE A 136 -30.00 5.44 1.06
C PHE A 136 -28.70 4.71 0.73
N LYS A 137 -27.63 5.04 1.45
CA LYS A 137 -26.38 4.29 1.44
C LYS A 137 -25.55 4.64 2.66
N ASP A 138 -25.28 3.66 3.50
CA ASP A 138 -24.38 3.80 4.64
C ASP A 138 -23.20 2.84 4.46
N GLU A 139 -21.99 3.38 4.42
CA GLU A 139 -20.74 2.63 4.39
C GLU A 139 -19.92 2.96 5.62
N ARG A 140 -19.64 1.96 6.44
CA ARG A 140 -18.90 2.10 7.69
C ARG A 140 -17.80 1.07 7.80
N LYS A 141 -16.76 1.41 8.53
CA LYS A 141 -15.79 0.45 9.05
C LYS A 141 -16.10 0.20 10.52
N ILE A 142 -16.45 -1.03 10.84
CA ILE A 142 -16.59 -1.50 12.22
C ILE A 142 -15.27 -2.12 12.67
N THR A 143 -14.87 -1.80 13.90
CA THR A 143 -13.76 -2.44 14.61
C THR A 143 -14.25 -2.91 15.95
N VAL A 144 -14.12 -4.20 16.24
CA VAL A 144 -14.47 -4.78 17.54
C VAL A 144 -13.17 -5.26 18.19
N GLY A 145 -12.96 -4.94 19.47
CA GLY A 145 -11.75 -5.29 20.21
C GLY A 145 -10.54 -4.37 19.97
N LEU A 146 -9.38 -4.78 20.50
CA LEU A 146 -8.16 -3.99 20.59
C LEU A 146 -6.93 -4.82 20.18
N SER A 147 -5.87 -4.17 19.73
CA SER A 147 -4.58 -4.80 19.44
C SER A 147 -3.43 -4.09 20.14
N LYS A 148 -2.28 -4.77 20.24
CA LYS A 148 -1.01 -4.19 20.70
C LYS A 148 -0.70 -2.93 19.93
N LYS A 149 -0.95 -2.95 18.62
CA LYS A 149 -0.72 -1.81 17.75
C LYS A 149 -1.59 -0.60 18.12
N ASP A 150 -2.83 -0.80 18.52
CA ASP A 150 -3.73 0.29 18.93
C ASP A 150 -3.30 0.90 20.26
N ILE A 151 -2.83 0.06 21.18
CA ILE A 151 -2.37 0.51 22.50
C ILE A 151 -1.02 1.23 22.36
N MET A 152 -0.11 0.70 21.55
CA MET A 152 1.23 1.27 21.40
C MET A 152 1.26 2.51 20.50
N ASN A 153 0.38 2.63 19.51
CA ASN A 153 0.37 3.80 18.60
C ASN A 153 -0.56 4.91 19.08
N TYR A 154 -0.01 6.10 19.24
CA TYR A 154 -0.74 7.32 19.61
C TYR A 154 -1.48 7.99 18.44
N ARG A 155 -1.08 7.70 17.18
CA ARG A 155 -1.70 8.26 15.97
C ARG A 155 -2.00 7.15 14.97
N GLY A 156 -3.27 6.81 14.82
CA GLY A 156 -3.75 6.06 13.67
C GLY A 156 -4.30 7.04 12.63
N LYS A 157 -3.71 7.10 11.43
CA LYS A 157 -4.50 7.59 10.29
C LYS A 157 -5.68 6.64 10.13
N ILE A 158 -6.89 7.18 10.05
CA ILE A 158 -8.09 6.40 9.77
C ILE A 158 -7.86 5.73 8.41
N LYS A 159 -7.68 4.41 8.43
CA LYS A 159 -7.53 3.61 7.22
C LYS A 159 -8.89 3.13 6.78
N ASN A 160 -9.19 3.28 5.49
CA ASN A 160 -10.31 2.61 4.87
C ASN A 160 -10.19 1.09 5.09
N ALA A 161 -11.33 0.42 5.22
CA ALA A 161 -11.40 -1.03 5.21
C ALA A 161 -11.59 -1.54 3.78
N PHE A 162 -11.05 -2.73 3.52
CA PHE A 162 -11.23 -3.44 2.26
C PHE A 162 -12.65 -3.99 2.16
N TYR A 163 -13.17 -4.07 0.93
CA TYR A 163 -14.46 -4.72 0.65
C TYR A 163 -14.29 -6.24 0.62
N ASN A 164 -15.40 -6.96 0.76
CA ASN A 164 -15.51 -8.42 0.56
C ASN A 164 -14.54 -9.26 1.41
N CYS A 165 -14.09 -8.69 2.53
CA CYS A 165 -13.24 -9.38 3.48
C CYS A 165 -13.50 -8.83 4.88
N PHE A 166 -13.13 -9.62 5.88
CA PHE A 166 -12.89 -9.12 7.22
C PHE A 166 -11.44 -9.41 7.62
N ALA A 167 -10.94 -8.62 8.55
CA ALA A 167 -9.63 -8.79 9.13
C ALA A 167 -9.77 -9.21 10.59
N MET A 168 -8.89 -10.11 11.03
CA MET A 168 -8.76 -10.53 12.42
C MET A 168 -7.32 -10.36 12.88
N ILE A 169 -7.15 -10.14 14.17
CA ILE A 169 -5.84 -10.19 14.82
C ILE A 169 -5.87 -11.34 15.83
N PHE A 170 -5.11 -12.38 15.52
CA PHE A 170 -4.90 -13.52 16.39
C PHE A 170 -3.75 -13.22 17.34
N ARG A 171 -3.95 -13.53 18.62
CA ARG A 171 -2.92 -13.58 19.64
C ARG A 171 -2.62 -15.04 19.95
N PHE A 172 -1.34 -15.41 19.94
CA PHE A 172 -0.86 -16.73 20.33
C PHE A 172 0.44 -16.58 21.12
N GLU A 173 0.74 -17.56 21.96
CA GLU A 173 1.99 -17.64 22.70
C GLU A 173 3.07 -18.28 21.82
N TYR A 174 4.23 -17.64 21.74
CA TYR A 174 5.37 -18.17 21.00
C TYR A 174 6.67 -17.75 21.68
N MET A 175 7.47 -18.74 22.09
CA MET A 175 8.69 -18.52 22.87
C MET A 175 8.43 -17.71 24.17
N ASN A 176 7.40 -18.09 24.93
CA ASN A 176 6.96 -17.44 26.18
C ASN A 176 6.57 -15.95 26.03
N GLU A 177 6.22 -15.51 24.83
CA GLU A 177 5.72 -14.16 24.56
C GLU A 177 4.45 -14.21 23.72
N PHE A 178 3.49 -13.33 24.05
CA PHE A 178 2.32 -13.13 23.21
C PHE A 178 2.68 -12.36 21.94
N ARG A 179 2.45 -13.01 20.80
CA ARG A 179 2.57 -12.40 19.47
C ARG A 179 1.19 -12.18 18.90
N GLU A 180 1.07 -11.14 18.08
CA GLU A 180 -0.17 -10.78 17.40
C GLU A 180 0.06 -10.80 15.89
N ILE A 181 -0.83 -11.46 15.16
CA ILE A 181 -0.77 -11.52 13.70
C ILE A 181 -2.09 -11.10 13.08
N HIS A 182 -1.99 -10.31 12.03
CA HIS A 182 -3.13 -9.85 11.27
C HIS A 182 -3.42 -10.80 10.11
N VAL A 183 -4.66 -11.25 9.98
CA VAL A 183 -5.13 -12.14 8.91
C VAL A 183 -6.33 -11.48 8.24
N LYS A 184 -6.33 -11.39 6.91
CA LYS A 184 -7.55 -11.07 6.15
C LYS A 184 -8.14 -12.33 5.58
N VAL A 185 -9.47 -12.44 5.67
CA VAL A 185 -10.26 -13.53 5.09
C VAL A 185 -11.22 -12.93 4.08
N PHE A 186 -11.08 -13.30 2.82
CA PHE A 186 -11.94 -12.86 1.72
C PHE A 186 -13.11 -13.83 1.55
N ASN A 187 -14.23 -13.35 1.02
CA ASN A 187 -15.41 -14.17 0.75
C ASN A 187 -15.13 -15.35 -0.20
N THR A 188 -14.15 -15.22 -1.09
CA THR A 188 -13.75 -16.28 -2.03
C THR A 188 -12.95 -17.42 -1.40
N GLY A 189 -12.72 -17.41 -0.07
CA GLY A 189 -11.84 -18.38 0.59
C GLY A 189 -10.34 -18.02 0.51
N LYS A 190 -9.97 -16.91 -0.13
CA LYS A 190 -8.59 -16.39 -0.13
C LYS A 190 -8.24 -15.78 1.23
N LEU A 191 -6.99 -15.95 1.67
CA LEU A 191 -6.43 -15.33 2.87
C LEU A 191 -5.15 -14.56 2.56
N GLU A 192 -4.95 -13.46 3.29
CA GLU A 192 -3.70 -12.68 3.27
C GLU A 192 -3.13 -12.53 4.67
N ILE A 193 -1.92 -13.03 4.86
CA ILE A 193 -1.19 -13.00 6.14
C ILE A 193 0.12 -12.20 5.96
N PRO A 194 0.12 -10.88 6.23
CA PRO A 194 1.31 -10.05 6.11
C PRO A 194 2.33 -10.33 7.21
N GLY A 195 3.61 -10.34 6.83
CA GLY A 195 4.74 -10.34 7.77
C GLY A 195 5.09 -11.70 8.37
N ILE A 196 4.53 -12.79 7.84
CA ILE A 196 4.85 -14.14 8.29
C ILE A 196 5.97 -14.74 7.45
N LEU A 197 7.12 -14.96 8.09
CA LEU A 197 8.33 -15.48 7.44
C LEU A 197 8.66 -16.91 7.89
N ASN A 198 8.17 -17.33 9.06
CA ASN A 198 8.44 -18.63 9.64
C ASN A 198 7.29 -19.60 9.35
N THR A 199 7.59 -20.75 8.75
CA THR A 199 6.64 -21.83 8.47
C THR A 199 5.94 -22.34 9.72
N GLN A 200 6.65 -22.47 10.85
CA GLN A 200 6.06 -22.89 12.12
C GLN A 200 4.99 -21.91 12.61
N LEU A 201 5.24 -20.60 12.47
CA LEU A 201 4.25 -19.58 12.78
C LEU A 201 3.04 -19.68 11.83
N LEU A 202 3.29 -19.98 10.56
CA LEU A 202 2.22 -20.16 9.57
C LEU A 202 1.30 -21.31 9.94
N ASP A 203 1.86 -22.43 10.39
CA ASP A 203 1.09 -23.60 10.79
C ASP A 203 0.25 -23.34 12.04
N ILE A 204 0.82 -22.66 13.06
CA ILE A 204 0.05 -22.19 14.23
C ILE A 204 -1.15 -21.35 13.79
N VAL A 205 -0.93 -20.40 12.88
CA VAL A 205 -1.98 -19.49 12.41
C VAL A 205 -3.02 -20.23 11.58
N LYS A 206 -2.63 -21.18 10.73
CA LYS A 206 -3.55 -22.07 10.01
C LYS A 206 -4.45 -22.83 11.00
N SER A 207 -3.87 -23.44 12.03
CA SER A 207 -4.63 -24.16 13.07
C SER A 207 -5.61 -23.24 13.80
N MET A 208 -5.18 -22.03 14.17
CA MET A 208 -6.09 -21.04 14.80
C MET A 208 -7.23 -20.64 13.86
N ILE A 209 -6.97 -20.42 12.58
CA ILE A 209 -8.01 -20.07 11.60
C ILE A 209 -9.07 -21.18 11.54
N ILE A 210 -8.66 -22.44 11.42
CA ILE A 210 -9.59 -23.58 11.43
C ILE A 210 -10.36 -23.61 12.75
N GLN A 211 -9.67 -23.52 13.89
CA GLN A 211 -10.29 -23.55 15.22
C GLN A 211 -11.41 -22.50 15.39
N TYR A 212 -11.20 -21.28 14.89
CA TYR A 212 -12.17 -20.18 15.08
C TYR A 212 -13.21 -20.06 13.97
N ILE A 213 -12.96 -20.59 12.77
CA ILE A 213 -13.92 -20.50 11.65
C ILE A 213 -14.73 -21.78 11.48
N GLN A 214 -14.11 -22.96 11.62
CA GLN A 214 -14.78 -24.26 11.45
C GLN A 214 -16.10 -24.40 12.24
N PRO A 215 -16.21 -23.96 13.51
CA PRO A 215 -17.45 -24.10 14.28
C PRO A 215 -18.65 -23.32 13.71
N HIS A 216 -18.41 -22.47 12.71
CA HIS A 216 -19.42 -21.64 12.07
C HIS A 216 -19.72 -22.09 10.63
N LEU A 217 -19.19 -23.24 10.22
CA LEU A 217 -19.36 -23.86 8.91
C LEU A 217 -19.92 -25.28 9.08
N GLU A 218 -20.72 -25.71 8.10
CA GLU A 218 -21.30 -27.06 8.07
C GLU A 218 -20.30 -28.10 7.53
N THR A 219 -19.48 -27.67 6.57
CA THR A 219 -18.49 -28.47 5.86
C THR A 219 -17.10 -28.35 6.49
N PRO A 220 -16.26 -29.40 6.42
CA PRO A 220 -14.86 -29.33 6.85
C PRO A 220 -14.08 -28.24 6.09
N LEU A 221 -13.37 -27.42 6.85
CA LEU A 221 -12.55 -26.32 6.38
C LEU A 221 -11.10 -26.76 6.29
N GLU A 222 -10.57 -26.74 5.08
CA GLU A 222 -9.20 -27.19 4.79
C GLU A 222 -8.46 -26.13 3.98
N PHE A 223 -7.15 -26.07 4.15
CA PHE A 223 -6.29 -25.27 3.28
C PHE A 223 -5.95 -26.08 2.03
N LEU A 224 -6.05 -25.43 0.87
CA LEU A 224 -5.60 -26.04 -0.37
C LEU A 224 -4.07 -26.04 -0.40
N ASP A 225 -3.49 -27.22 -0.57
CA ASP A 225 -2.06 -27.40 -0.80
C ASP A 225 -1.71 -26.90 -2.21
N ASN A 226 -1.37 -25.62 -2.28
CA ASN A 226 -0.77 -25.08 -3.48
C ASN A 226 0.70 -25.55 -3.50
N ASN A 227 1.01 -26.53 -4.33
CA ASN A 227 2.37 -27.02 -4.62
C ASN A 227 3.36 -25.93 -5.09
N THR A 228 2.91 -24.69 -5.25
CA THR A 228 3.75 -23.54 -5.59
C THR A 228 4.23 -22.85 -4.31
N GLU A 229 5.53 -23.01 -4.02
CA GLU A 229 6.21 -22.47 -2.84
C GLU A 229 6.03 -20.95 -2.64
N ASP A 230 5.56 -20.18 -3.63
CA ASP A 230 5.69 -18.71 -3.66
C ASP A 230 4.40 -17.92 -3.95
N ASN A 231 3.26 -18.27 -3.36
CA ASN A 231 2.12 -17.33 -3.27
C ASN A 231 2.42 -16.22 -2.24
N VAL A 232 3.39 -15.36 -2.56
CA VAL A 232 3.85 -14.26 -1.73
C VAL A 232 3.58 -12.95 -2.45
N LEU A 233 2.67 -12.16 -1.89
CA LEU A 233 2.47 -10.78 -2.30
C LEU A 233 3.56 -9.92 -1.65
N ILE A 234 4.50 -9.44 -2.45
CA ILE A 234 5.60 -8.59 -1.98
C ILE A 234 5.22 -7.12 -2.16
N ASN A 235 5.48 -6.31 -1.13
CA ASN A 235 5.41 -4.85 -1.21
C ASN A 235 6.81 -4.27 -0.94
N SER A 236 7.36 -3.58 -1.93
CA SER A 236 8.70 -3.02 -1.86
C SER A 236 8.73 -1.58 -2.36
N ASN A 237 9.70 -0.81 -1.91
CA ASN A 237 9.87 0.58 -2.31
C ASN A 237 11.34 0.97 -2.42
N PHE A 238 11.59 2.00 -3.21
CA PHE A 238 12.89 2.67 -3.34
C PHE A 238 12.65 4.13 -3.73
N ASN A 239 13.69 4.96 -3.75
CA ASN A 239 13.62 6.33 -4.26
C ASN A 239 14.65 6.53 -5.38
N CYS A 240 14.31 7.30 -6.41
CA CYS A 240 15.23 7.59 -7.50
C CYS A 240 16.10 8.85 -7.29
N GLY A 241 15.86 9.60 -6.22
CA GLY A 241 16.68 10.74 -5.81
C GLY A 241 16.32 12.09 -6.44
N PHE A 242 15.26 12.18 -7.24
CA PHE A 242 14.84 13.43 -7.89
C PHE A 242 13.32 13.52 -8.09
N TYR A 243 12.81 14.72 -8.32
CA TYR A 243 11.40 14.92 -8.64
C TYR A 243 11.10 14.62 -10.11
N ILE A 244 9.99 13.93 -10.33
CA ILE A 244 9.59 13.41 -11.64
C ILE A 244 8.39 14.19 -12.19
N ASN A 245 8.52 14.63 -13.44
CA ASN A 245 7.42 15.04 -14.29
C ASN A 245 6.61 13.82 -14.73
N ARG A 246 5.54 13.54 -13.98
CA ARG A 246 4.68 12.36 -14.16
C ARG A 246 3.96 12.31 -15.51
N GLU A 247 3.61 13.46 -16.09
CA GLU A 247 2.95 13.52 -17.41
C GLU A 247 3.89 13.09 -18.53
N LYS A 248 5.13 13.58 -18.49
CA LYS A 248 6.18 13.15 -19.42
C LYS A 248 6.53 11.69 -19.22
N LEU A 249 6.72 11.25 -17.97
CA LEU A 249 6.99 9.85 -17.65
C LEU A 249 5.88 8.93 -18.18
N HIS A 250 4.61 9.27 -17.94
CA HIS A 250 3.47 8.48 -18.44
C HIS A 250 3.50 8.38 -19.98
N SER A 251 3.71 9.50 -20.67
CA SER A 251 3.81 9.54 -22.14
C SER A 251 4.95 8.67 -22.66
N ILE A 252 6.12 8.71 -22.01
CA ILE A 252 7.30 7.92 -22.38
C ILE A 252 7.06 6.44 -22.14
N LEU A 253 6.55 6.04 -20.98
CA LEU A 253 6.28 4.63 -20.65
C LEU A 253 5.29 4.00 -21.62
N ARG A 254 4.25 4.74 -22.02
CA ARG A 254 3.23 4.27 -22.97
C ARG A 254 3.70 4.29 -24.44
N SER A 255 4.76 5.03 -24.74
CA SER A 255 5.28 5.17 -26.11
C SER A 255 5.79 3.84 -26.69
N GLU A 256 6.07 3.83 -28.00
CA GLU A 256 6.64 2.68 -28.71
C GLU A 256 7.99 2.20 -28.14
N LYS A 257 8.70 3.04 -27.38
CA LYS A 257 9.99 2.70 -26.77
C LYS A 257 9.86 1.64 -25.68
N TYR A 258 8.87 1.77 -24.80
CA TYR A 258 8.69 0.91 -23.63
C TYR A 258 7.38 0.11 -23.69
N ARG A 259 6.33 0.69 -24.27
CA ARG A 259 4.99 0.10 -24.44
C ARG A 259 4.35 -0.43 -23.15
N ILE A 260 4.81 0.07 -22.00
CA ILE A 260 4.33 -0.31 -20.68
C ILE A 260 2.91 0.19 -20.48
N GLU A 261 2.03 -0.70 -20.05
CA GLU A 261 0.69 -0.33 -19.64
C GLU A 261 0.78 0.61 -18.43
N SER A 262 0.38 1.87 -18.63
CA SER A 262 0.41 2.88 -17.58
C SER A 262 -0.86 3.73 -17.58
N ALA A 263 -1.22 4.22 -16.39
CA ALA A 263 -2.36 5.10 -16.16
C ALA A 263 -1.95 6.22 -15.19
N TYR A 264 -2.29 7.46 -15.56
CA TYR A 264 -2.02 8.62 -14.72
C TYR A 264 -3.20 9.60 -14.81
N ASP A 265 -3.85 9.82 -13.66
CA ASP A 265 -4.82 10.88 -13.44
C ASP A 265 -4.52 11.51 -12.06
N PRO A 266 -3.97 12.74 -12.02
CA PRO A 266 -3.54 13.37 -10.78
C PRO A 266 -4.69 13.60 -9.78
N CYS A 267 -5.93 13.71 -10.25
CA CYS A 267 -7.11 13.90 -9.40
C CYS A 267 -7.51 12.59 -8.70
N SER A 268 -7.33 11.45 -9.37
CA SER A 268 -7.72 10.14 -8.85
C SER A 268 -6.60 9.43 -8.07
N TYR A 269 -5.34 9.61 -8.48
CA TYR A 269 -4.21 8.94 -7.85
C TYR A 269 -2.89 9.71 -8.00
N PRO A 270 -2.10 9.86 -6.91
CA PRO A 270 -0.91 10.71 -6.91
C PRO A 270 0.34 10.11 -7.59
N GLY A 271 0.27 8.96 -8.23
CA GLY A 271 1.42 8.34 -8.92
C GLY A 271 1.07 7.91 -10.35
N VAL A 272 2.09 7.69 -11.18
CA VAL A 272 1.90 6.97 -12.45
C VAL A 272 1.80 5.49 -12.11
N LYS A 273 0.63 4.87 -12.32
CA LYS A 273 0.44 3.43 -12.11
C LYS A 273 0.87 2.70 -13.37
N CYS A 274 1.69 1.68 -13.23
CA CYS A 274 2.23 0.91 -14.34
C CYS A 274 2.09 -0.58 -14.06
N LYS A 275 2.00 -1.39 -15.11
CA LYS A 275 2.04 -2.85 -15.03
C LYS A 275 3.18 -3.38 -15.88
N TYR A 276 3.91 -4.33 -15.31
CA TYR A 276 4.92 -5.10 -16.00
C TYR A 276 4.45 -6.55 -16.07
N TYR A 277 4.38 -7.10 -17.29
CA TYR A 277 4.05 -8.49 -17.53
C TYR A 277 5.35 -9.27 -17.78
N PHE A 278 5.85 -9.94 -16.75
CA PHE A 278 7.05 -10.78 -16.86
C PHE A 278 6.70 -12.11 -17.51
N ASN A 279 7.31 -12.45 -18.64
CA ASN A 279 7.04 -13.71 -19.32
C ASN A 279 7.92 -14.84 -18.74
N ASN A 280 7.31 -15.79 -18.04
CA ASN A 280 8.01 -16.90 -17.38
C ASN A 280 8.73 -17.85 -18.37
N GLU A 281 8.30 -17.90 -19.64
CA GLU A 281 8.93 -18.73 -20.67
C GLU A 281 10.25 -18.15 -21.20
N LEU A 282 10.41 -16.81 -21.15
CA LEU A 282 11.60 -16.12 -21.63
C LEU A 282 12.72 -16.04 -20.57
N GLY A 283 12.43 -16.49 -19.34
CA GLY A 283 13.36 -16.40 -18.22
C GLY A 283 13.77 -14.95 -17.91
N PHE A 284 15.03 -14.75 -17.52
CA PHE A 284 15.56 -13.46 -17.06
C PHE A 284 16.41 -12.73 -18.12
N ASP A 285 16.22 -13.03 -19.41
CA ASP A 285 16.91 -12.32 -20.48
C ASP A 285 16.31 -10.92 -20.70
N LYS A 286 17.11 -9.88 -20.41
CA LYS A 286 16.71 -8.47 -20.54
C LYS A 286 16.37 -8.05 -21.97
N ASN A 287 16.95 -8.70 -22.98
CA ASN A 287 16.70 -8.34 -24.38
C ASN A 287 15.39 -8.91 -24.90
N LEU A 288 14.92 -10.02 -24.31
CA LEU A 288 13.68 -10.69 -24.71
C LEU A 288 12.48 -10.22 -23.87
N GLN A 289 12.71 -9.87 -22.61
CA GLN A 289 11.67 -9.34 -21.72
C GLN A 289 11.31 -7.90 -22.09
N THR A 290 10.11 -7.73 -22.64
CA THR A 290 9.61 -6.40 -23.02
C THR A 290 8.69 -5.78 -21.97
N GLY A 291 8.27 -6.55 -20.96
CA GLY A 291 7.31 -6.11 -19.94
C GLY A 291 5.86 -6.03 -20.40
N ASN A 292 5.56 -6.55 -21.60
CA ASN A 292 4.25 -6.46 -22.24
C ASN A 292 3.69 -7.84 -22.59
N VAL A 293 2.37 -7.95 -22.63
CA VAL A 293 1.69 -9.13 -23.18
C VAL A 293 1.93 -9.20 -24.69
N SER A 294 2.31 -10.39 -25.17
CA SER A 294 2.59 -10.63 -26.59
C SER A 294 1.37 -10.32 -27.46
N LEU A 295 1.60 -9.97 -28.74
CA LEU A 295 0.52 -9.59 -29.66
C LEU A 295 -0.52 -10.71 -29.85
N THR A 296 -0.10 -11.97 -29.81
CA THR A 296 -0.99 -13.13 -29.93
C THR A 296 -1.86 -13.33 -28.69
N ASP A 297 -1.40 -12.87 -27.54
CA ASP A 297 -2.06 -13.08 -26.25
C ASP A 297 -2.88 -11.86 -25.81
N ARG A 298 -2.84 -10.74 -26.56
CA ARG A 298 -3.56 -9.49 -26.24
C ARG A 298 -5.08 -9.61 -26.25
N THR A 299 -5.62 -10.61 -26.95
CA THR A 299 -7.07 -10.86 -27.00
C THR A 299 -7.58 -11.68 -25.82
N MET A 300 -6.69 -12.23 -24.99
CA MET A 300 -7.07 -13.00 -23.80
C MET A 300 -7.68 -12.08 -22.74
N LYS A 301 -8.76 -12.55 -22.09
CA LYS A 301 -9.35 -11.82 -20.96
C LYS A 301 -8.43 -11.95 -19.74
N MET A 302 -8.49 -10.98 -18.81
CA MET A 302 -7.67 -11.02 -17.57
C MET A 302 -7.79 -12.35 -16.79
N ASN A 303 -8.98 -12.96 -16.76
CA ASN A 303 -9.17 -14.26 -16.11
C ASN A 303 -8.43 -15.41 -16.81
N GLU A 304 -8.21 -15.31 -18.13
CA GLU A 304 -7.49 -16.31 -18.94
C GLU A 304 -5.97 -16.12 -18.87
N LEU A 305 -5.51 -14.92 -18.45
CA LEU A 305 -4.10 -14.62 -18.17
C LEU A 305 -3.70 -15.06 -16.75
N ASP A 306 -4.61 -14.99 -15.78
CA ASP A 306 -4.38 -15.46 -14.39
C ASP A 306 -4.23 -16.99 -14.32
N ASP A 307 -4.92 -17.74 -15.19
CA ASP A 307 -4.74 -19.19 -15.34
C ASP A 307 -3.48 -19.54 -16.16
N ASN A 308 -2.93 -18.59 -16.92
CA ASN A 308 -1.73 -18.78 -17.72
C ASN A 308 -0.49 -18.48 -16.87
N VAL A 309 0.17 -19.56 -16.41
CA VAL A 309 1.51 -19.55 -15.79
C VAL A 309 2.56 -18.81 -16.65
N LYS A 310 2.25 -18.52 -17.91
CA LYS A 310 3.10 -17.77 -18.84
C LYS A 310 3.47 -16.36 -18.37
N TYR A 311 2.57 -15.60 -17.73
CA TYR A 311 2.88 -14.23 -17.31
C TYR A 311 2.72 -14.01 -15.81
N THR A 312 3.68 -13.30 -15.22
CA THR A 312 3.56 -12.75 -13.87
C THR A 312 3.34 -11.26 -13.96
N GLU A 313 2.12 -10.80 -13.62
CA GLU A 313 1.80 -9.38 -13.54
C GLU A 313 2.37 -8.77 -12.25
N VAL A 314 3.17 -7.73 -12.40
CA VAL A 314 3.67 -6.91 -11.28
C VAL A 314 3.32 -5.46 -11.52
N SER A 315 2.64 -4.86 -10.56
CA SER A 315 2.30 -3.43 -10.59
C SER A 315 3.41 -2.61 -9.96
N PHE A 316 3.73 -1.47 -10.55
CA PHE A 316 4.60 -0.48 -9.93
C PHE A 316 4.03 0.93 -10.06
N MET A 317 4.30 1.77 -9.07
CA MET A 317 3.84 3.15 -9.02
C MET A 317 5.00 4.09 -8.79
N ILE A 318 5.08 5.14 -9.62
CA ILE A 318 6.13 6.16 -9.55
C ILE A 318 5.50 7.49 -9.15
N PHE A 319 5.94 8.06 -8.03
CA PHE A 319 5.40 9.29 -7.47
C PHE A 319 6.23 10.51 -7.87
N ARG A 320 5.63 11.71 -7.76
CA ARG A 320 6.33 12.98 -8.06
C ARG A 320 7.64 13.08 -7.30
N THR A 321 7.66 12.65 -6.04
CA THR A 321 8.81 12.72 -5.11
C THR A 321 9.97 11.78 -5.44
N GLY A 322 9.93 11.07 -6.56
CA GLY A 322 10.91 10.03 -6.90
C GLY A 322 10.71 8.72 -6.14
N SER A 323 9.78 8.68 -5.18
CA SER A 323 9.39 7.44 -4.52
C SER A 323 8.78 6.48 -5.53
N CYS A 324 9.20 5.22 -5.46
CA CYS A 324 8.71 4.14 -6.29
C CYS A 324 8.20 3.00 -5.40
N LEU A 325 7.10 2.37 -5.79
CA LEU A 325 6.47 1.25 -5.11
C LEU A 325 6.33 0.10 -6.11
N ILE A 326 6.75 -1.11 -5.76
CA ILE A 326 6.57 -2.31 -6.57
C ILE A 326 5.76 -3.33 -5.76
N VAL A 327 4.65 -3.80 -6.32
CA VAL A 327 3.70 -4.71 -5.69
C VAL A 327 3.27 -5.79 -6.68
N GLY A 328 3.38 -7.05 -6.30
CA GLY A 328 2.92 -8.18 -7.12
C GLY A 328 3.06 -9.51 -6.39
N ASN A 329 2.32 -10.51 -6.88
CA ASN A 329 2.50 -11.91 -6.46
C ASN A 329 3.66 -12.49 -7.27
N CYS A 330 4.87 -12.37 -6.75
CA CYS A 330 6.07 -12.77 -7.48
C CYS A 330 7.19 -13.15 -6.50
N ASN A 331 8.14 -13.94 -6.98
CA ASN A 331 9.35 -14.25 -6.21
C ASN A 331 10.34 -13.08 -6.25
N GLU A 332 11.35 -13.15 -5.38
CA GLU A 332 12.33 -12.08 -5.22
C GLU A 332 13.21 -11.86 -6.46
N LYS A 333 13.44 -12.89 -7.29
CA LYS A 333 14.22 -12.76 -8.53
C LYS A 333 13.49 -11.92 -9.57
N ILE A 334 12.18 -12.19 -9.78
CA ILE A 334 11.33 -11.40 -10.67
C ILE A 334 11.24 -9.96 -10.16
N LEU A 335 11.06 -9.79 -8.85
CA LEU A 335 11.03 -8.46 -8.23
C LEU A 335 12.30 -7.65 -8.53
N MET A 336 13.48 -8.24 -8.33
CA MET A 336 14.75 -7.55 -8.59
C MET A 336 14.97 -7.25 -10.07
N PHE A 337 14.54 -8.15 -10.97
CA PHE A 337 14.56 -7.92 -12.40
C PHE A 337 13.74 -6.68 -12.81
N ILE A 338 12.53 -6.56 -12.27
CA ILE A 338 11.64 -5.43 -12.55
C ILE A 338 12.17 -4.14 -11.92
N TYR A 339 12.75 -4.22 -10.72
CA TYR A 339 13.44 -3.09 -10.09
C TYR A 339 14.58 -2.56 -10.96
N ASP A 340 15.42 -3.44 -11.52
CA ASP A 340 16.50 -3.06 -12.43
C ASP A 340 15.97 -2.41 -13.71
N PHE A 341 14.90 -2.96 -14.29
CA PHE A 341 14.22 -2.35 -15.44
C PHE A 341 13.75 -0.92 -15.11
N ILE A 342 13.08 -0.71 -13.97
CA ILE A 342 12.57 0.62 -13.59
C ILE A 342 13.73 1.61 -13.38
N LYS A 343 14.82 1.18 -12.72
CA LYS A 343 16.03 2.02 -12.57
C LYS A 343 16.60 2.45 -13.91
N GLU A 344 16.68 1.52 -14.86
CA GLU A 344 17.22 1.80 -16.19
C GLU A 344 16.34 2.81 -16.95
N VAL A 345 15.01 2.66 -16.90
CA VAL A 345 14.07 3.65 -17.46
C VAL A 345 14.29 5.02 -16.83
N LEU A 346 14.30 5.10 -15.50
CA LEU A 346 14.46 6.38 -14.79
C LEU A 346 15.81 7.03 -15.06
N TYR A 347 16.88 6.24 -15.18
CA TYR A 347 18.22 6.71 -15.50
C TYR A 347 18.32 7.24 -16.94
N ASN A 348 17.76 6.52 -17.91
CA ASN A 348 17.81 6.86 -19.33
C ASN A 348 16.96 8.09 -19.64
N GLU A 349 15.78 8.18 -19.03
CA GLU A 349 14.80 9.23 -19.28
C GLU A 349 14.98 10.47 -18.39
N TYR A 350 15.91 10.41 -17.42
CA TYR A 350 16.20 11.49 -16.46
C TYR A 350 16.22 12.90 -17.10
N PRO A 351 16.92 13.16 -18.23
CA PRO A 351 16.96 14.50 -18.82
C PRO A 351 15.58 15.03 -19.25
N LEU A 352 14.63 14.15 -19.55
CA LEU A 352 13.30 14.51 -20.00
C LEU A 352 12.32 14.64 -18.84
N ILE A 353 12.45 13.78 -17.82
CA ILE A 353 11.47 13.65 -16.74
C ILE A 353 11.87 14.38 -15.46
N ASN A 354 13.11 14.86 -15.31
CA ASN A 354 13.54 15.59 -14.12
C ASN A 354 12.85 16.96 -13.98
N ILE A 355 12.53 17.36 -12.75
CA ILE A 355 12.05 18.69 -12.38
C ILE A 355 13.20 19.42 -11.65
N VAL A 356 13.88 20.33 -12.35
CA VAL A 356 15.12 20.99 -11.91
C VAL A 356 14.92 21.97 -10.73
N ASN A 357 13.73 22.56 -10.59
CA ASN A 357 13.50 23.67 -9.65
C ASN A 357 13.10 23.24 -8.23
N ASP A 358 13.04 21.94 -7.96
CA ASP A 358 12.72 21.42 -6.64
C ASP A 358 13.90 20.52 -6.22
N GLU A 359 14.73 20.92 -5.25
CA GLU A 359 15.61 19.94 -4.59
C GLU A 359 14.79 19.16 -3.55
N PRO A 360 14.87 17.82 -3.51
CA PRO A 360 14.17 17.06 -2.50
C PRO A 360 14.70 17.46 -1.11
N PRO A 361 13.84 17.96 -0.20
CA PRO A 361 14.32 18.39 1.10
C PRO A 361 14.85 17.18 1.87
N ALA A 362 16.11 17.26 2.30
CA ALA A 362 16.71 16.28 3.19
C ALA A 362 15.91 16.25 4.50
N LYS A 363 15.02 15.26 4.67
CA LYS A 363 14.26 15.11 5.91
C LYS A 363 15.17 14.54 6.99
N GLU A 364 15.68 15.39 7.87
CA GLU A 364 16.26 14.94 9.13
C GLU A 364 15.20 14.18 9.95
N LYS A 365 15.42 12.88 10.17
CA LYS A 365 14.58 12.07 11.05
C LYS A 365 14.83 12.44 12.51
N LYS A 366 14.11 13.45 13.02
CA LYS A 366 14.14 13.78 14.46
C LYS A 366 13.38 12.73 15.26
N THR A 367 14.08 12.00 16.13
CA THR A 367 13.49 11.05 17.09
C THR A 367 12.70 11.81 18.14
N LYS A 368 11.37 11.68 18.17
CA LYS A 368 10.53 12.34 19.19
C LYS A 368 10.45 11.46 20.44
N LEU A 369 11.18 11.82 21.50
CA LEU A 369 11.00 11.25 22.83
C LEU A 369 9.61 11.64 23.39
N ARG A 370 8.85 10.67 23.92
CA ARG A 370 7.52 10.92 24.51
C ARG A 370 7.30 10.05 25.74
N LYS A 371 6.68 10.62 26.77
CA LYS A 371 6.27 9.94 28.00
C LYS A 371 4.88 9.31 27.82
N LYS A 372 4.69 8.11 28.37
CA LYS A 372 3.40 7.43 28.43
C LYS A 372 3.24 6.84 29.83
N GLU A 373 2.10 7.10 30.45
CA GLU A 373 1.71 6.46 31.71
C GLU A 373 1.00 5.15 31.39
N ILE A 374 1.48 4.05 31.96
CA ILE A 374 0.91 2.71 31.80
C ILE A 374 0.64 2.18 33.20
N PHE A 375 -0.62 1.88 33.49
CA PHE A 375 -1.00 1.20 34.72
C PHE A 375 -0.82 -0.30 34.52
N VAL A 376 -0.02 -0.93 35.37
CA VAL A 376 0.27 -2.36 35.34
C VAL A 376 -0.11 -2.99 36.69
N SER A 377 -0.38 -4.29 36.69
CA SER A 377 -0.58 -5.02 37.94
C SER A 377 0.74 -5.10 38.72
N GLN A 378 0.64 -5.14 40.05
CA GLN A 378 1.81 -5.24 40.94
C GLN A 378 2.68 -6.46 40.61
N HIS A 379 2.04 -7.57 40.24
CA HIS A 379 2.72 -8.81 39.87
C HIS A 379 3.56 -8.63 38.60
N TYR A 380 2.99 -8.07 37.53
CA TYR A 380 3.71 -7.82 36.28
C TYR A 380 4.86 -6.83 36.47
N TYR A 381 4.63 -5.77 37.24
CA TYR A 381 5.67 -4.78 37.55
C TYR A 381 6.88 -5.43 38.22
N SER A 382 6.61 -6.26 39.24
CA SER A 382 7.66 -6.91 40.04
C SER A 382 8.45 -7.95 39.24
N GLN A 383 7.79 -8.72 38.37
CA GLN A 383 8.43 -9.79 37.63
C GLN A 383 9.16 -9.32 36.36
N THR A 384 8.61 -8.33 35.66
CA THR A 384 9.05 -8.00 34.30
C THR A 384 9.75 -6.65 34.21
N VAL A 385 9.31 -5.66 35.00
CA VAL A 385 9.86 -4.30 34.92
C VAL A 385 11.06 -4.13 35.85
N ILE A 386 10.97 -4.62 37.09
CA ILE A 386 12.06 -4.50 38.07
C ILE A 386 13.22 -5.45 37.77
N LYS A 387 12.97 -6.67 37.28
CA LYS A 387 14.05 -7.65 37.01
C LYS A 387 14.87 -7.36 35.74
N CYS A 388 14.32 -6.57 34.81
CA CYS A 388 14.98 -6.22 33.54
C CYS A 388 15.60 -4.83 33.54
N ALA A 389 15.45 -4.07 34.63
CA ALA A 389 16.14 -2.81 34.90
C ALA A 389 17.34 -3.08 35.81
#